data_AF-A0A2T0KZY0-F1
#
_entry.id   AF-A0A2T0KZY0-F1
#
_cell.length_a   1.000
_cell.length_b   1.000
_cell.length_c   1.000
_cell.angle_alpha   90.00
_cell.angle_beta   90.00
_cell.angle_gamma   90.00
#
_symmetry.space_group_name_H-M   'P 1'
#
loop_
_entity.id
_entity.type
_entity.pdbx_description
1 polymer ?
#
loop_
_entity_poly.entity_id
_entity_poly.type
_entity_poly.pdbx_seq_one_letter_code
_entity_poly.pdbx_strand_id
1 'polypeptide(L)'
;MRVSKVALALLAACFTLNASAEMTAAQYKQWAHADNNSIYAAYITGTINAFGWANGELVSKKKPALFCPPPNLAIGNQNVYPLLDTFFTNHPGLSDDFPIGLAILRSLQAAFPC
;
A
#
# COMPACT_ATOMS: atom_id res chain seq x y z
N MET A 1 40.08 -6.22 27.66
CA MET A 1 39.65 -7.07 26.52
C MET A 1 39.64 -6.22 25.25
N ARG A 2 40.49 -6.49 24.25
CA ARG A 2 40.44 -5.83 22.95
C ARG A 2 39.47 -6.59 22.05
N VAL A 3 38.24 -6.12 21.91
CA VAL A 3 37.27 -6.68 20.95
C VAL A 3 37.76 -6.33 19.55
N SER A 4 37.92 -7.34 18.69
CA SER A 4 38.34 -7.13 17.30
C SER A 4 37.29 -6.31 16.57
N LYS A 5 37.70 -5.28 15.81
CA LYS A 5 36.80 -4.46 14.98
C LYS A 5 35.96 -5.31 14.01
N VAL A 6 36.50 -6.46 13.61
CA VAL A 6 35.82 -7.45 12.76
C VAL A 6 34.66 -8.13 13.49
N ALA A 7 34.84 -8.46 14.77
CA ALA A 7 33.78 -9.06 15.58
C ALA A 7 32.63 -8.07 15.83
N LEU A 8 32.92 -6.78 15.97
CA LEU A 8 31.90 -5.74 16.13
C LEU A 8 31.08 -5.51 14.85
N ALA A 9 31.73 -5.57 13.68
CA ALA A 9 31.06 -5.45 12.38
C ALA A 9 30.16 -6.66 12.06
N LEU A 10 30.61 -7.87 12.40
CA LEU A 10 29.80 -9.09 12.25
C LEU A 10 28.59 -9.08 13.18
N LEU A 11 28.72 -8.58 14.41
CA LEU A 11 27.58 -8.43 15.32
C LEU A 11 26.54 -7.46 14.76
N ALA A 12 26.95 -6.33 14.20
CA ALA A 12 26.05 -5.34 13.60
C ALA A 12 25.28 -5.90 12.39
N ALA A 13 25.93 -6.75 11.57
CA ALA A 13 25.29 -7.40 10.43
C ALA A 13 24.21 -8.42 10.83
N CYS A 14 24.25 -8.96 12.05
CA CYS A 14 23.19 -9.86 12.56
C CYS A 14 21.93 -9.11 13.03
N PHE A 15 21.95 -7.77 13.07
CA PHE A 15 20.78 -6.93 13.38
C PHE A 15 20.17 -6.31 12.12
N THR A 16 20.12 -7.03 10.99
CA THR A 16 19.27 -6.62 9.86
C THR A 16 17.82 -6.68 10.31
N LEU A 17 17.33 -5.55 10.84
CA LEU A 17 15.93 -5.33 11.15
C LEU A 17 15.11 -5.61 9.88
N ASN A 18 14.05 -6.41 10.02
CA ASN A 18 13.06 -6.52 8.95
C ASN A 18 12.39 -5.14 8.81
N ALA A 19 12.82 -4.37 7.81
CA ALA A 19 12.16 -3.12 7.47
C ALA A 19 10.82 -3.45 6.79
N SER A 20 9.73 -3.43 7.56
CA SER A 20 8.38 -3.46 6.99
C SER A 20 8.01 -2.04 6.58
N ALA A 21 8.10 -1.75 5.28
CA ALA A 21 7.67 -0.47 4.72
C ALA A 21 6.17 -0.45 4.37
N GLU A 22 5.51 -1.61 4.40
CA GLU A 22 4.08 -1.74 4.11
C GLU A 22 3.26 -1.09 5.23
N MET A 23 2.35 -0.20 4.85
CA MET A 23 1.41 0.42 5.77
C MET A 23 0.37 -0.62 6.23
N THR A 24 0.10 -0.66 7.54
CA THR A 24 -0.86 -1.61 8.13
C THR A 24 -2.26 -1.03 8.28
N ALA A 25 -3.26 -1.89 8.45
CA ALA A 25 -4.64 -1.48 8.72
C ALA A 25 -4.78 -0.67 10.02
N ALA A 26 -4.01 -0.99 11.08
CA ALA A 26 -3.98 -0.18 12.29
C ALA A 26 -3.47 1.24 12.00
N GLN A 27 -2.39 1.38 11.23
CA GLN A 27 -1.86 2.69 10.86
C GLN A 27 -2.87 3.47 10.01
N TYR A 28 -3.61 2.80 9.13
CA TYR A 28 -4.70 3.42 8.38
C TYR A 28 -5.81 3.90 9.30
N LYS A 29 -6.36 3.05 10.16
CA LYS A 29 -7.44 3.43 11.09
C LYS A 29 -7.04 4.60 11.99
N GLN A 30 -5.75 4.71 12.34
CA GLN A 30 -5.23 5.76 13.21
C GLN A 30 -4.95 7.08 12.48
N TRP A 31 -4.40 7.01 11.26
CA TRP A 31 -3.80 8.18 10.60
C TRP A 31 -4.43 8.54 9.25
N ALA A 32 -5.33 7.70 8.73
CA ALA A 32 -6.09 8.05 7.54
C ALA A 32 -6.80 9.38 7.77
N HIS A 33 -6.79 10.23 6.75
CA HIS A 33 -7.45 11.54 6.75
C HIS A 33 -6.90 12.58 7.75
N ALA A 34 -5.87 12.27 8.53
CA ALA A 34 -5.31 13.22 9.51
C ALA A 34 -4.68 14.45 8.85
N ASP A 35 -3.99 14.25 7.72
CA ASP A 35 -3.44 15.33 6.88
C ASP A 35 -3.17 14.79 5.46
N ASN A 36 -3.58 15.54 4.44
CA ASN A 36 -3.33 15.25 3.02
C ASN A 36 -1.84 15.35 2.64
N ASN A 37 -1.00 15.99 3.46
CA ASN A 37 0.45 16.07 3.27
C ASN A 37 1.23 15.08 4.16
N SER A 38 0.54 14.17 4.84
CA SER A 38 1.19 13.18 5.69
C SER A 38 1.96 12.12 4.87
N ILE A 39 2.93 11.47 5.52
CA ILE A 39 3.64 10.31 4.96
C ILE A 39 2.68 9.19 4.54
N TYR A 40 1.52 9.07 5.21
CA TYR A 40 0.48 8.08 4.89
C TYR A 40 -0.29 8.44 3.62
N ALA A 41 -0.59 9.72 3.41
CA ALA A 41 -1.17 10.19 2.16
C ALA A 41 -0.20 9.93 0.99
N ALA A 42 1.11 10.17 1.19
CA ALA A 42 2.14 9.85 0.20
C ALA A 42 2.23 8.34 -0.07
N TYR A 43 2.09 7.49 0.95
CA TYR A 43 2.06 6.03 0.79
C TYR A 43 0.89 5.58 -0.10
N ILE A 44 -0.32 6.08 0.20
CA ILE A 44 -1.53 5.74 -0.57
C ILE A 44 -1.40 6.25 -2.00
N THR A 45 -0.95 7.49 -2.21
CA THR A 45 -0.71 8.05 -3.55
C THR A 45 0.33 7.25 -4.32
N GLY A 46 1.46 6.91 -3.70
CA GLY A 46 2.50 6.09 -4.32
C GLY A 46 1.98 4.72 -4.74
N THR A 47 1.17 4.08 -3.89
CA THR A 47 0.54 2.79 -4.18
C THR A 47 -0.45 2.87 -5.35
N ILE A 48 -1.30 3.90 -5.37
CA ILE A 48 -2.24 4.15 -6.47
C ILE A 48 -1.48 4.32 -7.79
N ASN A 49 -0.41 5.12 -7.79
CA ASN A 49 0.42 5.33 -8.98
C ASN A 49 1.07 4.02 -9.45
N ALA A 50 1.59 3.21 -8.52
CA ALA A 50 2.19 1.92 -8.84
C ALA A 50 1.18 0.97 -9.51
N PHE A 51 -0.06 0.92 -9.01
CA PHE A 51 -1.12 0.14 -9.65
C PHE A 51 -1.55 0.72 -10.99
N GLY A 52 -1.54 2.05 -11.15
CA GLY A 52 -1.73 2.69 -12.45
C GLY A 52 -0.67 2.27 -13.47
N TRP A 53 0.61 2.26 -13.10
CA TRP A 53 1.70 1.80 -13.96
C TRP A 53 1.60 0.30 -14.27
N ALA A 54 1.30 -0.53 -13.27
CA ALA A 54 1.11 -1.97 -13.46
C ALA A 54 -0.05 -2.27 -14.43
N ASN A 55 -1.16 -1.54 -14.31
CA ASN A 55 -2.26 -1.61 -15.27
C ASN A 55 -1.83 -1.21 -16.68
N GLY A 56 -1.14 -0.08 -16.81
CA GLY A 56 -0.64 0.40 -18.10
C GLY A 56 0.27 -0.62 -18.80
N GLU A 57 1.16 -1.25 -18.03
CA GLU A 57 2.05 -2.31 -18.53
C GLU A 57 1.28 -3.55 -19.01
N LEU A 58 0.29 -4.00 -18.23
CA LEU A 58 -0.56 -5.13 -18.62
C LEU A 58 -1.33 -4.84 -19.91
N VAL A 59 -1.94 -3.66 -20.02
CA VAL A 59 -2.66 -3.23 -21.22
C VAL A 59 -1.72 -3.18 -22.43
N SER A 60 -0.53 -2.59 -22.27
CA SER A 60 0.51 -2.53 -23.32
C SER A 60 0.90 -3.94 -23.81
N LYS A 61 0.95 -4.91 -22.90
CA LYS A 61 1.25 -6.32 -23.19
C LYS A 61 0.03 -7.15 -23.63
N LYS A 62 -1.13 -6.53 -23.88
CA LYS A 62 -2.39 -7.21 -24.22
C LYS A 62 -2.79 -8.27 -23.18
N LYS A 63 -2.50 -8.01 -21.90
CA LYS A 63 -2.91 -8.82 -20.75
C LYS A 63 -4.11 -8.16 -20.07
N PRO A 64 -4.95 -8.95 -19.35
CA PRO A 64 -6.00 -8.38 -18.51
C PRO A 64 -5.41 -7.37 -17.52
N ALA A 65 -6.05 -6.21 -17.39
CA ALA A 65 -5.71 -5.23 -16.38
C ALA A 65 -6.07 -5.76 -14.97
N LEU A 66 -5.44 -5.19 -13.94
CA LEU A 66 -5.77 -5.45 -12.55
C LEU A 66 -7.17 -4.95 -12.17
N PHE A 67 -7.63 -3.84 -12.78
CA PHE A 67 -8.95 -3.20 -12.62
C PHE A 67 -9.22 -2.27 -13.81
N CYS A 68 -10.49 -1.92 -14.07
CA CYS A 68 -10.94 -1.19 -15.26
C CYS A 68 -11.69 0.11 -14.88
N PRO A 69 -10.98 1.22 -14.61
CA PRO A 69 -11.62 2.48 -14.23
C PRO A 69 -12.33 3.12 -15.43
N PRO A 70 -13.38 3.94 -15.21
CA PRO A 70 -14.02 4.71 -16.27
C PRO A 70 -13.03 5.62 -17.01
N PRO A 71 -13.22 5.89 -18.31
CA PRO A 71 -12.23 6.60 -19.15
C PRO A 71 -11.81 7.98 -18.63
N ASN A 72 -12.71 8.69 -17.95
CA ASN A 72 -12.50 10.05 -17.46
C ASN A 72 -12.27 10.11 -15.94
N LEU A 73 -12.08 8.96 -15.28
CA LEU A 73 -11.86 8.92 -13.84
C LEU A 73 -10.36 8.85 -13.52
N ALA A 74 -9.81 9.95 -13.02
CA ALA A 74 -8.48 9.95 -12.43
C ALA A 74 -8.54 9.30 -11.04
N ILE A 75 -7.95 8.11 -10.87
CA ILE A 75 -7.84 7.45 -9.57
C ILE A 75 -6.83 8.21 -8.71
N GLY A 76 -7.29 8.72 -7.57
CA GLY A 76 -6.46 9.42 -6.58
C GLY A 76 -7.02 9.25 -5.19
N ASN A 77 -6.33 9.82 -4.19
CA ASN A 77 -6.67 9.68 -2.77
C ASN A 77 -8.15 9.97 -2.49
N GLN A 78 -8.69 11.04 -3.10
CA GLN A 78 -10.08 11.46 -2.89
C GLN A 78 -11.13 10.43 -3.34
N ASN A 79 -10.77 9.52 -4.26
CA ASN A 79 -11.66 8.44 -4.70
C ASN A 79 -11.34 7.13 -3.96
N VAL A 80 -10.10 6.93 -3.53
CA VAL A 80 -9.64 5.66 -2.95
C VAL A 80 -9.97 5.56 -1.47
N TYR A 81 -9.86 6.65 -0.70
CA TYR A 81 -10.19 6.63 0.72
C TYR A 81 -11.60 6.09 1.02
N PRO A 82 -12.69 6.57 0.36
CA PRO A 82 -14.04 6.04 0.61
C PRO A 82 -14.18 4.55 0.27
N LEU A 83 -13.47 4.07 -0.75
CA LEU A 83 -13.47 2.65 -1.12
C LEU A 83 -12.76 1.81 -0.05
N LEU A 84 -11.67 2.33 0.49
CA LEU A 84 -10.87 1.68 1.53
C LEU A 84 -11.61 1.66 2.88
N ASP A 85 -12.31 2.74 3.22
CA ASP A 85 -13.20 2.80 4.40
C ASP A 85 -14.32 1.77 4.28
N THR A 86 -14.94 1.69 3.10
CA THR A 86 -15.98 0.68 2.80
C THR A 86 -15.40 -0.73 2.90
N PHE A 87 -14.18 -0.94 2.40
CA PHE A 87 -13.50 -2.23 2.48
C PHE A 87 -13.32 -2.69 3.93
N PHE A 88 -12.81 -1.84 4.82
CA PHE A 88 -12.63 -2.19 6.23
C PHE A 88 -13.94 -2.29 7.00
N THR A 89 -14.95 -1.50 6.64
CA THR A 89 -16.31 -1.59 7.20
C THR A 89 -16.95 -2.95 6.88
N ASN A 90 -16.77 -3.44 5.65
CA ASN A 90 -17.33 -4.73 5.22
C ASN A 90 -16.51 -5.93 5.71
N HIS A 91 -15.30 -5.72 6.22
CA HIS A 91 -14.41 -6.78 6.69
C HIS A 91 -13.86 -6.48 8.10
N PRO A 92 -14.73 -6.38 9.12
CA PRO A 92 -14.31 -6.00 10.48
C PRO A 92 -13.38 -7.01 11.15
N GLY A 93 -13.33 -8.26 10.65
CA GLY A 93 -12.47 -9.33 11.16
C GLY A 93 -11.05 -9.35 10.58
N LEU A 94 -10.68 -8.41 9.69
CA LEU A 94 -9.32 -8.34 9.18
C LEU A 94 -8.34 -7.92 10.27
N SER A 95 -7.17 -8.56 10.28
CA SER A 95 -6.07 -8.23 11.19
C SER A 95 -5.66 -6.77 11.04
N ASP A 96 -5.25 -6.15 12.14
CA ASP A 96 -4.66 -4.82 12.16
C ASP A 96 -3.33 -4.75 11.39
N ASP A 97 -2.68 -5.88 11.17
CA ASP A 97 -1.46 -6.00 10.34
C ASP A 97 -1.77 -6.17 8.84
N PHE A 98 -3.06 -6.11 8.45
CA PHE A 98 -3.42 -6.30 7.04
C PHE A 98 -2.79 -5.21 6.15
N PRO A 99 -2.15 -5.59 5.03
CA PRO A 99 -1.41 -4.65 4.20
C PRO A 99 -2.34 -3.71 3.42
N ILE A 100 -2.13 -2.41 3.57
CA ILE A 100 -2.95 -1.37 2.92
C ILE A 100 -2.81 -1.41 1.41
N GLY A 101 -1.64 -1.72 0.88
CA GLY A 101 -1.45 -1.85 -0.57
C GLY A 101 -2.36 -2.91 -1.17
N LEU A 102 -2.52 -4.05 -0.47
CA LEU A 102 -3.46 -5.09 -0.90
C LEU A 102 -4.91 -4.64 -0.73
N ALA A 103 -5.25 -3.97 0.38
CA ALA A 103 -6.59 -3.43 0.59
C ALA A 103 -6.99 -2.46 -0.55
N ILE A 104 -6.08 -1.59 -0.98
CA ILE A 104 -6.29 -0.67 -2.10
C ILE A 104 -6.56 -1.46 -3.37
N LEU A 105 -5.75 -2.47 -3.69
CA LEU A 105 -5.96 -3.29 -4.88
C LEU A 105 -7.33 -3.97 -4.87
N ARG A 106 -7.72 -4.58 -3.74
CA ARG A 106 -9.03 -5.24 -3.61
C ARG A 106 -10.18 -4.27 -3.72
N SER A 107 -10.02 -3.07 -3.16
CA SER A 107 -11.02 -2.01 -3.23
C SER A 107 -11.21 -1.52 -4.66
N LEU A 108 -10.12 -1.32 -5.41
CA LEU A 108 -10.16 -0.94 -6.83
C LEU A 108 -10.77 -2.03 -7.70
N GLN A 109 -10.43 -3.30 -7.44
CA GLN A 109 -11.02 -4.45 -8.15
C GLN A 109 -12.52 -4.58 -7.92
N ALA A 110 -12.98 -4.34 -6.69
CA ALA A 110 -14.40 -4.38 -6.36
C ALA A 110 -15.17 -3.20 -6.98
N ALA A 111 -14.58 -2.01 -6.98
CA ALA A 111 -15.21 -0.80 -7.51
C ALA A 111 -15.19 -0.73 -9.05
N PHE A 112 -14.14 -1.27 -9.67
CA PHE A 112 -13.87 -1.16 -11.10
C PHE A 112 -13.51 -2.52 -11.70
N PRO A 113 -14.43 -3.50 -11.70
CA PRO A 113 -14.17 -4.78 -12.32
C PRO A 113 -13.93 -4.62 -13.83
N CYS A 114 -12.94 -5.35 -14.33
CA CYS A 114 -12.88 -5.75 -15.73
C CYS A 114 -13.82 -6.96 -15.93
#